data_AF-A0AAU0PPZ3-F1
#
_entry.id   AF-A0AAU0PPZ3-F1
#
_cell.length_a   1.000
_cell.length_b   1.000
_cell.length_c   1.000
_cell.angle_alpha   90.00
_cell.angle_beta   90.00
_cell.angle_gamma   90.00
#
_symmetry.space_group_name_H-M   'P 1'
#
loop_
_entity.id
_entity.type
_entity.pdbx_description
1 polymer ?
#
loop_
_entity_poly.entity_id
_entity_poly.type
_entity_poly.pdbx_seq_one_letter_code
_entity_poly.pdbx_strand_id
1 'polypeptide(L)'
;MESKNILLKKKEFILNNYLSEDELKSIQPTKFLFLIKDEIEALLRFYSKKEIHLMINTVFEKDLSLSLLYLFCSENIDSDSKSDSKSRAGVKDSKINSNAKNIVNNVDDLTNNTLDFISKNLPKKQI
;
A
#
# COMPACT_ATOMS: atom_id res chain seq x y z
N MET A 1 3.10 -10.93 -25.65
CA MET A 1 3.23 -9.53 -26.14
C MET A 1 2.36 -8.55 -25.34
N GLU A 2 1.29 -8.97 -24.66
CA GLU A 2 0.40 -8.12 -23.85
C GLU A 2 1.05 -7.31 -22.72
N SER A 3 2.11 -7.77 -22.07
CA SER A 3 2.66 -7.14 -20.85
C SER A 3 3.47 -5.87 -21.10
N LYS A 4 4.08 -5.72 -22.30
CA LYS A 4 4.64 -4.43 -22.74
C LYS A 4 3.55 -3.36 -22.90
N ASN A 5 2.29 -3.79 -23.06
CA ASN A 5 1.19 -2.92 -23.40
C ASN A 5 0.68 -2.10 -22.21
N ILE A 6 0.73 -2.63 -20.97
CA ILE A 6 0.16 -1.93 -19.81
C ILE A 6 0.99 -0.70 -19.41
N LEU A 7 2.33 -0.82 -19.38
CA LEU A 7 3.20 0.31 -19.04
C LEU A 7 3.23 1.37 -20.15
N LEU A 8 3.18 0.95 -21.43
CA LEU A 8 3.10 1.89 -22.56
C LEU A 8 1.79 2.67 -22.53
N LYS A 9 0.65 1.99 -22.36
CA LYS A 9 -0.66 2.65 -22.20
C LYS A 9 -0.66 3.60 -21.01
N LYS A 10 -0.05 3.20 -19.88
CA LYS A 10 0.05 4.08 -18.71
C LYS A 10 0.94 5.30 -18.99
N LYS A 11 2.06 5.13 -19.69
CA LYS A 11 2.93 6.24 -20.13
C LYS A 11 2.15 7.22 -21.00
N GLU A 12 1.47 6.73 -22.04
CA GLU A 12 0.63 7.56 -22.92
C GLU A 12 -0.46 8.29 -22.14
N PHE A 13 -1.16 7.59 -21.24
CA PHE A 13 -2.18 8.18 -20.39
C PHE A 13 -1.62 9.31 -19.50
N ILE A 14 -0.46 9.11 -18.89
CA ILE A 14 0.20 10.13 -18.07
C ILE A 14 0.56 11.36 -18.92
N LEU A 15 1.15 11.14 -20.10
CA LEU A 15 1.57 12.20 -21.00
C LEU A 15 0.40 13.02 -21.56
N ASN A 16 -0.73 12.37 -21.79
CA ASN A 16 -1.91 13.02 -22.35
C ASN A 16 -2.76 13.77 -21.32
N ASN A 17 -2.64 13.46 -20.02
CA ASN A 17 -3.57 13.95 -19.01
C ASN A 17 -2.93 14.69 -17.82
N TYR A 18 -1.66 14.45 -17.50
CA TYR A 18 -1.08 14.92 -16.25
C TYR A 18 0.26 15.64 -16.38
N LEU A 19 1.18 15.12 -17.20
CA LEU A 19 2.57 15.58 -17.22
C LEU A 19 3.06 15.70 -18.66
N SER A 20 3.92 16.67 -18.92
CA SER A 20 4.77 16.67 -20.12
C SER A 20 5.86 15.59 -20.04
N GLU A 21 6.53 15.33 -21.16
CA GLU A 21 7.61 14.33 -21.20
C GLU A 21 8.80 14.69 -20.28
N ASP A 22 9.15 15.98 -20.22
CA ASP A 22 10.23 16.47 -19.36
C ASP A 22 9.89 16.39 -17.87
N GLU A 23 8.63 16.66 -17.51
CA GLU A 23 8.15 16.48 -16.14
C GLU A 23 8.13 15.00 -15.74
N LEU A 24 7.74 14.11 -16.65
CA LEU A 24 7.77 12.67 -16.41
C LEU A 24 9.20 12.13 -16.27
N LYS A 25 10.18 12.72 -16.96
CA LYS A 25 11.61 12.35 -16.81
C LYS A 25 12.17 12.85 -15.47
N SER A 26 11.85 14.09 -15.09
CA SER A 26 12.38 14.77 -13.90
C SER A 26 11.66 14.45 -12.58
N ILE A 27 10.49 13.81 -12.63
CA ILE A 27 9.75 13.44 -11.42
C ILE A 27 10.57 12.57 -10.46
N GLN A 28 10.40 12.83 -9.16
CA GLN A 28 11.01 12.07 -8.08
C GLN A 28 10.69 10.57 -8.21
N PRO A 29 11.69 9.67 -8.04
CA PRO A 29 11.51 8.23 -8.21
C PRO A 29 10.35 7.62 -7.41
N THR A 30 10.18 8.04 -6.16
CA THR A 30 9.09 7.53 -5.30
C THR A 30 7.71 7.96 -5.79
N LYS A 31 7.54 9.24 -6.15
CA LYS A 31 6.29 9.74 -6.73
C LYS A 31 5.95 9.03 -8.04
N PHE A 32 6.95 8.79 -8.87
CA PHE A 32 6.80 8.01 -10.09
C PHE A 32 6.30 6.59 -9.82
N LEU A 33 6.88 5.88 -8.85
CA LEU A 33 6.45 4.53 -8.50
C LEU A 33 4.98 4.49 -8.02
N PHE A 34 4.53 5.52 -7.30
CA PHE A 34 3.11 5.64 -6.95
C PHE A 34 2.21 5.88 -8.17
N LEU A 35 2.64 6.65 -9.18
CA LEU A 35 1.85 6.87 -10.40
C LEU A 35 1.58 5.59 -11.17
N ILE A 36 2.52 4.64 -11.13
CA ILE A 36 2.43 3.35 -11.83
C ILE A 36 2.19 2.17 -10.88
N LYS A 37 1.73 2.43 -9.66
CA LYS A 37 1.57 1.40 -8.61
C LYS A 37 0.70 0.24 -9.08
N ASP A 38 -0.47 0.55 -9.63
CA ASP A 38 -1.44 -0.46 -10.06
C ASP A 38 -0.87 -1.34 -11.18
N GLU A 39 -0.10 -0.75 -12.09
CA GLU A 39 0.58 -1.51 -13.15
C GLU A 39 1.70 -2.40 -12.59
N ILE A 40 2.46 -1.92 -11.59
CA ILE A 40 3.45 -2.75 -10.89
C ILE A 40 2.77 -3.94 -10.23
N GLU A 41 1.66 -3.72 -9.52
CA GLU A 41 0.90 -4.78 -8.85
C GLU A 41 0.34 -5.80 -9.86
N ALA A 42 -0.22 -5.34 -10.97
CA ALA A 42 -0.70 -6.21 -12.03
C ALA A 42 0.43 -7.06 -12.66
N LEU A 43 1.61 -6.46 -12.87
CA LEU A 43 2.76 -7.15 -13.44
C LEU A 43 3.38 -8.17 -12.47
N LEU A 44 3.35 -7.90 -11.16
CA LEU A 44 3.89 -8.82 -10.14
C LEU A 44 3.20 -10.19 -10.12
N ARG A 45 2.00 -10.31 -10.71
CA ARG A 45 1.29 -11.59 -10.87
C ARG A 45 1.95 -12.52 -11.90
N PHE A 46 2.77 -11.99 -12.79
CA PHE A 46 3.30 -12.72 -13.94
C PHE A 46 4.81 -12.60 -14.12
N TYR A 47 5.42 -11.53 -13.60
CA TYR A 47 6.82 -11.19 -13.80
C TYR A 47 7.55 -11.04 -12.47
N SER A 48 8.83 -11.38 -12.47
CA SER A 48 9.72 -11.10 -11.34
C SER A 48 9.94 -9.59 -11.18
N LYS A 49 10.25 -9.15 -9.96
CA LYS A 49 10.63 -7.76 -9.67
C LYS A 49 11.78 -7.26 -10.55
N LYS A 50 12.73 -8.14 -10.91
CA LYS A 50 13.86 -7.82 -11.78
C LYS A 50 13.42 -7.57 -13.24
N GLU A 51 12.47 -8.35 -13.75
CA GLU A 51 11.92 -8.12 -15.09
C GLU A 51 11.08 -6.84 -15.13
N ILE A 52 10.26 -6.62 -14.10
CA ILE A 52 9.44 -5.40 -13.98
C ILE A 52 10.33 -4.16 -13.92
N HIS A 53 11.42 -4.21 -13.14
CA HIS A 53 12.43 -3.15 -13.09
C HIS A 53 12.98 -2.79 -14.47
N LEU A 54 13.40 -3.80 -15.24
CA LEU A 54 13.90 -3.60 -16.59
C LEU A 54 12.82 -3.00 -17.52
N MET A 55 11.59 -3.49 -17.44
CA MET A 55 10.47 -3.00 -18.24
C MET A 55 10.16 -1.53 -17.93
N ILE A 56 10.14 -1.15 -16.65
CA ILE A 56 9.88 0.24 -16.22
C ILE A 56 10.98 1.16 -16.75
N ASN A 57 12.25 0.83 -16.50
CA ASN A 57 13.36 1.65 -16.93
C ASN A 57 13.42 1.78 -18.46
N THR A 58 13.05 0.73 -19.18
CA THR A 58 13.00 0.75 -20.65
C THR A 58 11.84 1.60 -21.17
N VAL A 59 10.62 1.42 -20.65
CA VAL A 59 9.42 2.13 -21.15
C VAL A 59 9.45 3.61 -20.78
N PHE A 60 9.84 3.93 -19.56
CA PHE A 60 9.83 5.29 -19.05
C PHE A 60 11.17 6.02 -19.22
N GLU A 61 12.17 5.35 -19.81
CA GLU A 61 13.52 5.92 -20.02
C GLU A 61 14.09 6.51 -18.73
N LYS A 62 13.93 5.78 -17.63
CA LYS A 62 14.33 6.17 -16.28
C LYS A 62 15.44 5.28 -15.76
N ASP A 63 16.29 5.85 -14.91
CA ASP A 63 17.28 5.09 -14.14
C ASP A 63 16.78 4.85 -12.71
N LEU A 64 15.70 4.07 -12.58
CA LEU A 64 15.23 3.63 -11.26
C LEU A 64 16.20 2.59 -10.70
N SER A 65 16.56 2.66 -9.43
CA SER A 65 17.36 1.61 -8.81
C SER A 65 16.52 0.37 -8.50
N LEU A 66 17.10 -0.81 -8.67
CA LEU A 66 16.44 -2.08 -8.37
C LEU A 66 16.05 -2.16 -6.89
N SER A 67 16.94 -1.70 -5.99
CA SER A 67 16.71 -1.68 -4.55
C SER A 67 15.50 -0.82 -4.18
N LEU A 68 15.31 0.32 -4.85
CA LEU A 68 14.15 1.18 -4.61
C LEU A 68 12.84 0.49 -5.03
N LEU A 69 12.82 -0.19 -6.17
CA LEU A 69 11.63 -0.96 -6.57
C LEU A 69 11.31 -2.05 -5.55
N TYR A 70 12.32 -2.79 -5.07
CA TYR A 70 12.13 -3.83 -4.08
C TYR A 70 11.58 -3.29 -2.76
N LEU A 71 12.14 -2.18 -2.27
CA LEU A 71 11.68 -1.50 -1.08
C LEU A 71 10.23 -1.03 -1.25
N PHE A 72 9.94 -0.36 -2.37
CA PHE A 72 8.60 0.12 -2.70
C PHE A 72 7.58 -1.02 -2.71
N CYS A 73 7.87 -2.13 -3.40
CA CYS A 73 6.97 -3.28 -3.42
C CYS A 73 6.77 -3.89 -2.02
N SER A 74 7.80 -3.93 -1.18
CA SER A 74 7.70 -4.45 0.18
C SER A 74 6.83 -3.59 1.09
N GLU A 75 6.85 -2.27 0.89
CA GLU A 75 6.14 -1.32 1.76
C GLU A 75 4.73 -1.00 1.26
N ASN A 76 4.46 -1.14 -0.04
CA ASN A 76 3.26 -0.56 -0.66
C ASN A 76 2.40 -1.56 -1.44
N ILE A 77 2.88 -2.78 -1.68
CA ILE A 77 2.15 -3.81 -2.43
C ILE A 77 1.94 -5.01 -1.52
N ASP A 78 0.70 -5.17 -1.06
CA ASP A 78 0.33 -6.27 -0.18
C ASP A 78 0.47 -7.60 -0.91
N SER A 79 1.27 -8.50 -0.34
CA SER A 79 1.51 -9.84 -0.88
C SER A 79 0.30 -10.78 -0.79
N ASP A 80 -0.79 -10.35 -0.13
CA ASP A 80 -1.95 -11.18 0.23
C ASP A 80 -3.23 -10.90 -0.57
N SER A 81 -3.12 -10.40 -1.81
CA SER A 81 -4.29 -10.37 -2.71
C SER A 81 -4.55 -11.73 -3.36
N LYS A 82 -4.89 -12.74 -2.54
CA LYS A 82 -5.78 -13.81 -3.02
C LYS A 82 -7.09 -13.11 -3.39
N SER A 83 -7.34 -13.00 -4.68
CA SER A 83 -8.61 -12.51 -5.22
C SER A 83 -9.74 -13.44 -4.77
N ASP A 84 -10.39 -13.14 -3.65
CA ASP A 84 -11.61 -13.82 -3.23
C ASP A 84 -12.79 -13.33 -4.07
N SER A 85 -12.91 -13.92 -5.26
CA SER A 85 -14.16 -13.98 -5.99
C SER A 85 -14.98 -15.17 -5.45
N LYS A 86 -15.71 -15.01 -4.33
CA LYS A 86 -16.93 -15.80 -4.06
C LYS A 86 -17.83 -15.25 -2.95
N SER A 87 -19.04 -14.90 -3.41
CA SER A 87 -20.34 -14.92 -2.72
C SER A 87 -20.57 -14.06 -1.48
N ARG A 88 -21.51 -13.11 -1.65
CA ARG A 88 -22.52 -12.77 -0.63
C ARG A 88 -23.03 -14.03 0.07
N ALA A 89 -22.61 -14.24 1.32
CA ALA A 89 -23.38 -14.87 2.38
C ALA A 89 -22.74 -14.41 3.68
N GLY A 90 -23.50 -13.66 4.48
CA GLY A 90 -23.00 -13.15 5.75
C GLY A 90 -22.57 -14.29 6.67
N VAL A 91 -21.61 -14.00 7.54
CA VAL A 91 -21.62 -14.27 8.97
C VAL A 91 -20.43 -13.52 9.55
N LYS A 92 -20.72 -12.82 10.64
CA LYS A 92 -19.80 -12.08 11.49
C LYS A 92 -18.62 -12.96 11.89
N ASP A 93 -17.43 -12.37 11.97
CA ASP A 93 -16.58 -12.42 13.17
C ASP A 93 -15.34 -11.55 12.93
N SER A 94 -15.46 -10.30 13.35
CA SER A 94 -14.36 -9.33 13.36
C SER A 94 -13.34 -9.73 14.43
N LYS A 95 -12.30 -10.45 14.03
CA LYS A 95 -11.06 -10.54 14.81
C LYS A 95 -10.22 -9.29 14.50
N ILE A 96 -10.55 -8.19 15.19
CA ILE A 96 -9.83 -6.93 15.10
C ILE A 96 -8.48 -7.10 15.80
N ASN A 97 -7.46 -7.31 14.99
CA ASN A 97 -6.08 -7.01 15.31
C ASN A 97 -5.79 -5.64 14.68
N SER A 98 -5.90 -4.58 15.48
CA SER A 98 -5.27 -3.29 15.17
C SER A 98 -4.98 -2.53 16.46
N ASN A 99 -3.70 -2.51 16.79
CA ASN A 99 -2.87 -1.36 17.17
C ASN A 99 -3.45 -0.22 18.03
N ALA A 100 -2.61 0.18 19.00
CA ALA A 100 -2.25 1.55 19.34
C ALA A 100 -3.26 2.68 19.03
N LYS A 101 -3.58 3.41 20.12
CA LYS A 101 -4.44 4.61 20.23
C LYS A 101 -5.94 4.33 20.13
N ASN A 102 -6.46 3.76 21.21
CA ASN A 102 -7.87 3.76 21.53
C ASN A 102 -8.26 5.16 22.06
N ILE A 103 -8.71 6.06 21.18
CA ILE A 103 -9.46 7.25 21.61
C ILE A 103 -10.88 6.74 21.84
N VAL A 104 -11.19 6.43 23.10
CA VAL A 104 -12.51 6.00 23.56
C VAL A 104 -13.45 7.20 23.44
N ASN A 105 -14.35 7.18 22.46
CA ASN A 105 -15.32 8.26 22.22
C ASN A 105 -16.60 8.12 23.06
N ASN A 106 -16.72 7.09 23.90
CA ASN A 106 -17.88 6.91 24.78
C ASN A 106 -17.52 6.14 26.06
N VAL A 107 -17.95 6.66 27.21
CA VAL A 107 -17.53 6.18 28.54
C VAL A 107 -18.09 4.78 28.88
N ASP A 108 -19.14 4.36 28.17
CA ASP A 108 -19.83 3.09 28.40
C ASP A 108 -19.09 1.87 27.84
N ASP A 109 -18.07 2.04 26.99
CA ASP A 109 -17.35 0.94 26.33
C ASP A 109 -16.08 0.50 27.09
N LEU A 110 -15.99 0.85 28.37
CA LEU A 110 -14.87 0.46 29.23
C LEU A 110 -14.99 -1.01 29.64
N THR A 111 -14.15 -1.86 29.06
CA THR A 111 -14.05 -3.27 29.45
C THR A 111 -13.55 -3.41 30.90
N ASN A 112 -13.93 -4.50 31.58
CA ASN A 112 -13.49 -4.80 32.96
C ASN A 112 -11.95 -4.76 33.13
N ASN A 113 -11.19 -5.09 32.07
CA ASN A 113 -9.73 -5.03 32.08
C ASN A 113 -9.20 -3.59 32.12
N THR A 114 -9.90 -2.64 31.49
CA THR A 114 -9.56 -1.22 31.53
C THR A 114 -9.82 -0.64 32.92
N LEU A 115 -10.91 -1.04 33.58
CA LEU A 115 -11.23 -0.62 34.95
C LEU A 115 -10.21 -1.14 35.97
N ASP A 116 -9.77 -2.40 35.83
CA ASP A 116 -8.75 -2.99 36.72
C ASP A 116 -7.39 -2.29 36.59
N PHE A 117 -6.99 -1.92 35.37
CA PHE A 117 -5.76 -1.16 35.15
C PHE A 117 -5.80 0.23 35.81
N ILE A 118 -6.92 0.95 35.67
CA ILE A 118 -7.09 2.27 36.28
C ILE A 118 -7.07 2.14 37.81
N SER A 119 -7.81 1.17 38.37
CA SER A 119 -7.86 0.94 39.82
C SER A 119 -6.49 0.70 40.44
N LYS A 120 -5.58 0.02 39.73
CA LYS A 120 -4.23 -0.28 40.22
C LYS A 120 -3.28 0.91 40.15
N ASN A 121 -3.57 1.88 39.30
CA ASN A 121 -2.68 3.02 39.02
C ASN A 121 -3.22 4.37 39.55
N LEU A 122 -4.35 4.36 40.25
CA LEU A 122 -4.83 5.55 40.95
C LEU A 122 -3.87 5.90 42.11
N PRO A 123 -3.42 7.16 42.22
CA PRO A 123 -2.56 7.60 43.31
C PRO A 123 -3.31 7.47 44.64
N LYS A 124 -2.74 6.69 45.57
CA LYS A 124 -3.31 6.55 46.90
C LYS A 124 -3.26 7.92 47.59
N LYS A 125 -4.42 8.45 47.95
CA LYS A 125 -4.50 9.62 48.84
C LYS A 125 -3.74 9.27 50.13
N GLN A 126 -2.64 9.96 50.39
CA GLN A 126 -2.07 10.03 51.73
C GLN A 126 -3.05 10.85 52.57
N ILE A 127 -3.57 10.25 53.63
CA ILE A 127 -4.29 10.93 54.72
C ILE A 127 -3.23 11.41 55.71
#